data_AF-K3XDK1-F1
#
_entry.id   AF-K3XDK1-F1
#
_cell.length_a   1.000
_cell.length_b   1.000
_cell.length_c   1.000
_cell.angle_alpha   90.00
_cell.angle_beta   90.00
_cell.angle_gamma   90.00
#
_symmetry.space_group_name_H-M   'P 1'
#
loop_
_entity.id
_entity.type
_entity.pdbx_description
1 polymer ?
#
loop_
_entity_poly.entity_id
_entity_poly.type
_entity_poly.pdbx_seq_one_letter_code
_entity_poly.pdbx_strand_id
1 'polypeptide(L)'
;MELNLVATDMVDGARMKAQAWSWAENEPGTTSSSAIAFVNPSGRWIASATAAKMWKACWNGTTLKWSIVAYTAACATGFMFTAPQDAYQNYLLQAEVTAQKITIPVAINASLA
;
A
#
# COMPACT_ATOMS: atom_id res chain seq x y z
N MET A 1 13.23 10.34 30.78
CA MET A 1 12.46 10.39 29.52
C MET A 1 11.30 9.42 29.69
N GLU A 2 10.13 9.93 30.08
CA GLU A 2 8.93 9.11 30.22
C GLU A 2 8.40 8.80 28.84
N LEU A 3 8.56 7.56 28.41
CA LEU A 3 7.86 7.01 27.26
C LEU A 3 6.40 6.84 27.67
N ASN A 4 5.57 7.82 27.31
CA ASN A 4 4.13 7.74 27.53
C ASN A 4 3.53 6.84 26.45
N LEU A 5 3.53 5.53 26.70
CA LEU A 5 2.75 4.56 25.93
C LEU A 5 1.28 4.79 26.28
N VAL A 6 0.63 5.69 25.54
CA VAL A 6 -0.84 5.80 25.59
C VAL A 6 -1.39 4.45 25.13
N ALA A 7 -1.94 3.69 26.08
CA ALA A 7 -2.67 2.47 25.77
C ALA A 7 -3.87 2.86 24.89
N THR A 8 -3.93 2.30 23.69
CA THR A 8 -5.00 2.46 22.70
C THR A 8 -6.28 1.75 23.10
N ASP A 9 -6.70 1.84 24.37
CA ASP A 9 -7.82 1.09 24.94
C ASP A 9 -9.19 1.38 24.26
N MET A 10 -9.23 2.37 23.36
CA MET A 10 -10.40 2.75 22.56
C MET A 10 -10.20 2.62 21.04
N VAL A 11 -9.06 2.10 20.57
CA VAL A 11 -8.85 1.84 19.13
C VAL A 11 -9.20 0.37 18.87
N ASP A 12 -10.29 0.14 18.14
CA ASP A 12 -10.67 -1.17 17.61
C ASP A 12 -9.41 -1.90 17.10
N GLY A 13 -9.22 -3.16 17.52
CA GLY A 13 -8.05 -3.96 17.15
C GLY A 13 -7.82 -4.05 15.64
N ALA A 14 -8.87 -3.90 14.84
CA ALA A 14 -8.78 -3.76 13.38
C ALA A 14 -8.08 -2.47 12.95
N ARG A 15 -8.37 -1.34 13.61
CA ARG A 15 -7.72 -0.03 13.38
C ARG A 15 -6.28 -0.01 13.87
N MET A 16 -5.98 -0.64 15.00
CA MET A 16 -4.59 -0.81 15.47
C MET A 16 -3.75 -1.66 14.49
N LYS A 17 -4.33 -2.75 13.95
CA LYS A 17 -3.67 -3.56 12.91
C LYS A 17 -3.52 -2.81 11.59
N ALA A 18 -4.47 -1.96 11.23
CA ALA A 18 -4.39 -1.13 10.03
C ALA A 18 -3.28 -0.07 10.13
N GLN A 19 -3.11 0.54 11.31
CA GLN A 19 -2.01 1.45 11.62
C GLN A 19 -0.66 0.75 11.72
N ALA A 20 -0.65 -0.56 11.97
CA ALA A 20 0.60 -1.27 12.22
C ALA A 20 1.53 -1.19 11.01
N TRP A 21 1.06 -1.19 9.75
CA TRP A 21 2.02 -1.26 8.63
C TRP A 21 1.71 -0.49 7.35
N SER A 22 0.50 0.01 7.12
CA SER A 22 0.20 0.40 5.75
C SER A 22 -0.84 1.49 5.57
N TRP A 23 -2.01 1.43 6.20
CA TRP A 23 -3.09 2.37 5.89
C TRP A 23 -2.78 3.81 6.32
N ALA A 24 -3.20 4.78 5.52
CA ALA A 24 -3.24 6.17 5.96
C ALA A 24 -4.26 6.31 7.10
N GLU A 25 -4.16 7.42 7.83
CA GLU A 25 -5.12 7.70 8.88
C GLU A 25 -6.55 7.70 8.33
N ASN A 26 -7.47 7.02 9.03
CA ASN A 26 -8.88 6.84 8.66
C ASN A 26 -9.16 6.02 7.38
N GLU A 27 -8.19 5.24 6.90
CA GLU A 27 -8.38 4.29 5.80
C GLU A 27 -8.61 2.84 6.30
N PRO A 28 -9.30 1.97 5.51
CA PRO A 28 -9.93 2.26 4.23
C PRO A 28 -11.17 3.17 4.37
N GLY A 29 -11.20 4.28 3.64
CA GLY A 29 -12.33 5.23 3.63
C GLY A 29 -13.55 4.71 2.84
N THR A 30 -13.39 3.59 2.14
CA THR A 30 -14.46 2.90 1.40
C THR A 30 -14.14 1.42 1.23
N THR A 31 -15.18 0.59 1.24
CA THR A 31 -15.12 -0.86 0.94
C THR A 31 -16.05 -1.24 -0.22
N SER A 32 -16.43 -0.26 -1.05
CA SER A 32 -17.21 -0.50 -2.28
C SER A 32 -16.54 -1.56 -3.15
N SER A 33 -17.34 -2.38 -3.84
CA SER A 33 -16.84 -3.40 -4.78
C SER A 33 -16.02 -2.84 -5.94
N SER A 34 -16.16 -1.55 -6.24
CA SER A 34 -15.38 -0.84 -7.26
C SER A 34 -14.08 -0.24 -6.74
N ALA A 35 -13.89 -0.17 -5.43
CA ALA A 35 -12.71 0.40 -4.82
C ALA A 35 -11.52 -0.55 -4.92
N ILE A 36 -10.33 0.02 -5.05
CA ILE A 36 -9.06 -0.72 -4.93
C ILE A 36 -8.15 -0.01 -3.96
N ALA A 37 -7.17 -0.74 -3.42
CA ALA A 37 -6.12 -0.18 -2.60
C ALA A 37 -5.01 0.44 -3.48
N PHE A 38 -4.44 1.53 -3.00
CA PHE A 38 -3.28 2.19 -3.58
C PHE A 38 -2.27 2.50 -2.50
N VAL A 39 -0.99 2.61 -2.88
CA VAL A 39 0.05 3.27 -2.08
C VAL A 39 0.20 4.70 -2.56
N ASN A 40 0.03 5.66 -1.67
CA ASN A 40 0.30 7.07 -1.95
C ASN A 40 1.83 7.36 -1.90
N PRO A 41 2.27 8.56 -2.32
CA PRO A 41 3.69 8.90 -2.31
C PRO A 41 4.37 8.86 -0.92
N SER A 42 3.62 8.93 0.18
CA SER A 42 4.18 8.80 1.53
C SER A 42 4.32 7.34 2.00
N GLY A 43 4.02 6.36 1.14
CA GLY A 43 4.06 4.93 1.48
C GLY A 43 2.86 4.46 2.29
N ARG A 44 1.81 5.29 2.38
CA ARG A 44 0.56 4.95 3.07
C ARG A 44 -0.49 4.46 2.08
N TRP A 45 -1.29 3.50 2.50
CA TRP A 45 -2.32 2.87 1.70
C TRP A 45 -3.60 3.66 1.80
N ILE A 46 -4.30 3.79 0.69
CA ILE A 46 -5.60 4.47 0.59
C ILE A 46 -6.54 3.60 -0.24
N ALA A 47 -7.82 3.58 0.11
CA ALA A 47 -8.84 2.88 -0.65
C ALA A 47 -9.62 3.89 -1.48
N SER A 48 -9.74 3.65 -2.79
CA SER A 48 -10.46 4.59 -3.65
C SER A 48 -11.15 3.90 -4.81
N ALA A 49 -12.37 4.34 -5.11
CA ALA A 49 -13.10 3.98 -6.32
C ALA A 49 -12.88 4.98 -7.47
N THR A 50 -12.29 6.15 -7.20
CA THR A 50 -12.18 7.27 -8.15
C THR A 50 -10.74 7.65 -8.48
N ALA A 51 -9.76 7.18 -7.72
CA ALA A 51 -8.35 7.43 -8.00
C ALA A 51 -7.94 6.85 -9.37
N ALA A 52 -7.15 7.63 -10.12
CA ALA A 52 -6.70 7.24 -11.44
C ALA A 52 -5.77 6.02 -11.38
N LYS A 53 -6.10 4.98 -12.15
CA LYS A 53 -5.33 3.74 -12.25
C LYS A 53 -4.22 3.88 -13.30
N MET A 54 -3.21 4.69 -12.99
CA MET A 54 -2.08 4.91 -13.92
C MET A 54 -0.96 3.90 -13.72
N TRP A 55 -0.66 3.56 -12.47
CA TRP A 55 0.45 2.67 -12.11
C TRP A 55 -0.03 1.50 -11.27
N LYS A 56 0.70 0.39 -11.33
CA LYS A 56 0.55 -0.72 -10.38
C LYS A 56 1.91 -1.25 -9.93
N ALA A 57 1.96 -1.77 -8.71
CA ALA A 57 3.16 -2.34 -8.13
C ALA A 57 3.20 -3.86 -8.30
N CYS A 58 4.28 -4.37 -8.89
CA CYS A 58 4.52 -5.80 -9.04
C CYS A 58 5.70 -6.22 -8.14
N TRP A 59 5.53 -7.29 -7.36
CA TRP A 59 6.55 -7.82 -6.44
C TRP A 59 7.24 -9.05 -7.02
N ASN A 60 8.56 -9.13 -6.87
CA ASN A 60 9.32 -10.34 -7.12
C ASN A 60 9.89 -10.87 -5.80
N GLY A 61 9.32 -11.96 -5.30
CA GLY A 61 9.70 -12.57 -4.02
C GLY A 61 11.09 -13.22 -4.02
N THR A 62 11.65 -13.56 -5.18
CA THR A 62 12.99 -14.15 -5.28
C THR A 62 14.08 -13.08 -5.18
N THR A 63 13.87 -11.94 -5.83
CA THR A 63 14.85 -10.84 -5.86
C THR A 63 14.59 -9.77 -4.80
N LEU A 64 13.46 -9.87 -4.09
CA LEU A 64 12.99 -8.92 -3.08
C LEU A 64 12.91 -7.49 -3.62
N LYS A 65 12.31 -7.33 -4.81
CA LYS A 65 12.20 -6.05 -5.50
C LYS A 65 10.78 -5.76 -5.97
N TRP A 66 10.43 -4.48 -5.93
CA TRP A 66 9.27 -3.94 -6.61
C TRP A 66 9.62 -3.52 -8.03
N SER A 67 8.64 -3.65 -8.91
CA SER A 67 8.63 -3.02 -10.23
C SER A 67 7.31 -2.29 -10.37
N ILE A 68 7.37 -0.98 -10.61
CA ILE A 68 6.19 -0.17 -10.87
C ILE A 68 6.03 -0.02 -12.38
N VAL A 69 4.87 -0.41 -12.88
CA VAL A 69 4.55 -0.42 -14.32
C VAL A 69 3.21 0.25 -14.56
N ALA A 70 2.96 0.65 -15.82
CA ALA A 70 1.65 1.15 -16.21
C ALA A 70 0.55 0.14 -15.82
N TYR A 71 -0.59 0.62 -15.33
CA TYR A 71 -1.64 -0.25 -14.79
C TYR A 71 -2.12 -1.31 -15.79
N THR A 72 -2.19 -0.94 -17.08
CA THR A 72 -2.59 -1.82 -18.19
C THR A 72 -1.49 -2.77 -18.67
N ALA A 73 -0.23 -2.52 -18.33
CA ALA A 73 0.89 -3.39 -18.71
C ALA A 73 0.93 -4.65 -17.85
N ALA A 74 1.38 -5.78 -18.39
CA ALA A 74 1.60 -6.98 -17.57
C ALA A 74 2.80 -6.78 -16.64
N CYS A 75 2.79 -7.45 -15.47
CA CYS A 75 4.00 -7.58 -14.67
C CYS A 75 5.01 -8.46 -15.43
N ALA A 76 6.30 -8.14 -15.36
CA ALA A 76 7.35 -8.94 -15.98
C ALA A 76 7.39 -10.36 -15.39
N THR A 77 8.01 -11.30 -16.10
CA THR A 77 8.19 -12.69 -15.62
C THR A 77 8.84 -12.72 -14.23
N GLY A 78 8.23 -13.46 -13.31
CA GLY A 78 8.67 -13.56 -11.90
C GLY A 78 8.19 -12.41 -11.00
N PHE A 79 7.47 -11.43 -11.54
CA PHE A 79 6.80 -10.38 -10.77
C PHE A 79 5.28 -10.62 -10.73
N MET A 80 4.66 -10.37 -9.58
CA MET A 80 3.23 -10.54 -9.36
C MET A 80 2.57 -9.25 -8.89
N PHE A 81 1.38 -8.95 -9.41
CA PHE A 81 0.58 -7.83 -8.92
C PHE A 81 -0.02 -8.19 -7.55
N THR A 82 0.58 -7.67 -6.48
CA THR A 82 0.25 -7.97 -5.08
C THR A 82 0.38 -6.72 -4.23
N ALA A 83 -0.29 -6.69 -3.08
CA ALA A 83 0.03 -5.74 -2.02
C ALA A 83 1.27 -6.18 -1.22
N PRO A 84 1.99 -5.23 -0.59
CA PRO A 84 3.03 -5.55 0.39
C PRO A 84 2.47 -6.42 1.52
N GLN A 85 3.16 -7.50 1.86
CA GLN A 85 2.72 -8.44 2.90
C GLN A 85 3.31 -8.16 4.28
N ASP A 86 4.31 -7.29 4.34
CA ASP A 86 5.01 -6.91 5.56
C ASP A 86 5.58 -5.49 5.48
N ALA A 87 6.11 -5.03 6.61
CA ALA A 87 6.80 -3.77 6.81
C ALA A 87 7.86 -3.46 5.75
N TYR A 88 8.69 -4.46 5.46
CA TYR A 88 9.88 -4.32 4.65
C TYR A 88 9.49 -4.18 3.19
N GLN A 89 8.52 -4.97 2.73
CA GLN A 89 7.93 -4.82 1.42
C GLN A 89 7.29 -3.44 1.24
N ASN A 90 6.57 -2.92 2.24
CA ASN A 90 5.96 -1.59 2.13
C ASN A 90 7.02 -0.47 2.05
N TYR A 91 8.08 -0.58 2.86
CA TYR A 91 9.23 0.33 2.80
C TYR A 91 9.92 0.30 1.42
N LEU A 92 10.19 -0.89 0.87
CA LEU A 92 10.81 -1.01 -0.46
C LEU A 92 9.91 -0.43 -1.56
N LEU A 93 8.59 -0.56 -1.44
CA LEU A 93 7.66 0.03 -2.40
C LEU A 93 7.70 1.55 -2.34
N GLN A 94 7.72 2.15 -1.14
CA GLN A 94 7.89 3.59 -0.96
C GLN A 94 9.22 4.07 -1.58
N ALA A 95 10.31 3.33 -1.36
CA ALA A 95 11.61 3.65 -1.94
C ALA A 95 11.56 3.64 -3.47
N GLU A 96 10.88 2.67 -4.08
CA GLU A 96 10.71 2.58 -5.53
C GLU A 96 9.84 3.72 -6.08
N VAL A 97 8.72 4.03 -5.42
CA VAL A 97 7.85 5.18 -5.75
C VAL A 97 8.67 6.49 -5.74
N THR A 98 9.52 6.66 -4.73
CA THR A 98 10.40 7.82 -4.57
C THR A 98 11.48 7.86 -5.66
N ALA A 99 12.14 6.74 -5.92
CA ALA A 99 13.20 6.63 -6.93
C ALA A 99 12.67 6.94 -8.34
N GLN A 100 11.46 6.50 -8.66
CA GLN A 100 10.79 6.78 -9.94
C GLN A 100 10.10 8.15 -9.99
N LYS A 101 10.15 8.95 -8.90
CA LYS A 101 9.50 10.27 -8.78
C LYS A 101 8.00 10.23 -9.08
N ILE A 102 7.33 9.15 -8.67
CA ILE A 102 5.89 9.00 -8.86
C ILE A 102 5.16 9.86 -7.82
N THR A 103 4.34 10.79 -8.31
CA THR A 103 3.60 11.76 -7.47
C THR A 103 2.14 11.41 -7.27
N ILE A 104 1.65 10.36 -7.92
CA ILE A 104 0.26 9.89 -7.85
C ILE A 104 0.19 8.49 -7.24
N PRO A 105 -0.94 8.07 -6.66
CA PRO A 105 -1.04 6.76 -6.02
C PRO A 105 -0.80 5.59 -6.98
N VAL A 106 -0.11 4.55 -6.49
CA VAL A 106 0.20 3.31 -7.21
C VAL A 106 -0.74 2.22 -6.75
N ALA A 107 -1.45 1.58 -7.67
CA ALA A 107 -2.38 0.51 -7.33
C ALA A 107 -1.62 -0.69 -6.74
N ILE A 108 -2.21 -1.29 -5.71
CA ILE A 108 -1.76 -2.54 -5.09
C ILE A 108 -2.95 -3.50 -5.00
N ASN A 109 -2.68 -4.78 -5.17
CA ASN A 109 -3.71 -5.80 -5.12
C ASN A 109 -3.94 -6.23 -3.66
N ALA A 110 -4.70 -5.44 -2.91
CA ALA A 110 -5.12 -5.74 -1.54
C ALA A 110 -6.64 -5.98 -1.47
N SER A 111 -7.07 -6.91 -0.62
CA SER A 111 -8.49 -7.01 -0.22
C SER A 111 -8.88 -5.78 0.61
N LEU A 112 -10.04 -5.21 0.31
CA LEU A 112 -10.67 -4.17 1.12
C LEU A 112 -11.74 -4.71 2.10
N ALA A 113 -11.97 -6.03 2.05
CA ALA A 113 -12.92 -6.77 2.89
C ALA A 113 -12.19 -7.59 3.95
#